data_AF-A0A511AJ20-F1
#
_entry.id   AF-A0A511AJ20-F1
#
_cell.length_a   1.000
_cell.length_b   1.000
_cell.length_c   1.000
_cell.angle_alpha   90.00
_cell.angle_beta   90.00
_cell.angle_gamma   90.00
#
_symmetry.space_group_name_H-M   'P 1'
#
loop_
_entity.id
_entity.type
_entity.pdbx_description
1 polymer ?
#
loop_
_entity_poly.entity_id
_entity_poly.type
_entity_poly.pdbx_seq_one_letter_code
_entity_poly.pdbx_strand_id
1 'polypeptide(L)'
;MRWGVYLLIAIGFAVACVFLSDWQFDRNESRASDIALVEQNYDAAPVPLGELIDEDGELDAGDEWHPVILHGEYLAEEQVLVRNRPHGGTSAFEVLVPFRDADGRIFIVDRGWVPPGEGALPDAVPASPSGTVEVTVRLRTGEQLPSSGRSAPEGQVPTIHLPTVADDLDGVVIVSAYGQIVEETPAPDTALGSFDSPTDDPGPHLSYAIQWILFGVMGFIFIFYMIRTEVQKHREEAEGRPAPAKRSRRRDRDADAEDELLDEVETPV
;
A
#
# COMPACT_ATOMS: atom_id res chain seq x y z
N MET A 1 12.67 35.70 30.47
CA MET A 1 11.57 35.49 29.52
C MET A 1 11.97 34.70 28.26
N ARG A 2 13.09 35.01 27.57
CA ARG A 2 13.50 34.33 26.31
C ARG A 2 13.66 32.79 26.43
N TRP A 3 14.25 32.30 27.51
CA TRP A 3 14.45 30.86 27.77
C TRP A 3 13.16 30.05 27.92
N GLY A 4 12.15 30.64 28.55
CA GLY A 4 10.84 29.97 28.72
C GLY A 4 10.14 29.76 27.37
N VAL A 5 10.29 30.70 26.44
CA VAL A 5 9.73 30.57 25.09
C VAL A 5 10.42 29.45 24.30
N TYR A 6 11.76 29.36 24.34
CA TYR A 6 12.47 28.26 23.69
C TYR A 6 12.12 26.90 24.30
N LEU A 7 11.99 26.82 25.62
CA LEU A 7 11.57 25.60 26.30
C LEU A 7 10.15 25.18 25.88
N LEU A 8 9.20 26.12 25.81
CA LEU A 8 7.84 25.85 25.35
C LEU A 8 7.81 25.38 23.90
N ILE A 9 8.62 25.97 23.01
CA ILE A 9 8.73 25.54 21.61
C ILE A 9 9.27 24.10 21.54
N ALA A 10 10.30 23.76 22.31
CA ALA A 10 10.82 22.39 22.31
C ALA A 10 9.84 21.37 22.91
N ILE A 11 9.09 21.74 23.94
CA ILE A 11 8.03 20.89 24.47
C ILE A 11 6.97 20.66 23.38
N GLY A 12 6.51 21.72 22.71
CA GLY A 12 5.56 21.60 21.61
C GLY A 12 6.07 20.73 20.46
N PHE A 13 7.33 20.90 20.06
CA PHE A 13 7.98 20.08 19.05
C PHE A 13 8.08 18.60 19.48
N ALA A 14 8.52 18.34 20.71
CA ALA A 14 8.62 16.99 21.25
C ALA A 14 7.26 16.29 21.31
N VAL A 15 6.21 17.01 21.74
CA VAL A 15 4.84 16.50 21.73
C VAL A 15 4.41 16.13 20.31
N ALA A 16 4.67 16.99 19.32
CA ALA A 16 4.37 16.68 17.92
C ALA A 16 5.13 15.45 17.42
N CYS A 17 6.42 15.30 17.75
CA CYS A 17 7.20 14.12 17.41
C CYS A 17 6.65 12.83 18.04
N VAL A 18 6.16 12.88 19.28
CA VAL A 18 5.53 11.73 19.94
C VAL A 18 4.26 11.33 19.21
N PHE A 19 3.37 12.29 18.90
CA PHE A 19 2.15 12.00 18.13
C PHE A 19 2.45 11.42 16.75
N LEU A 20 3.48 11.92 16.06
CA LEU A 20 3.89 11.40 14.76
C LEU A 20 4.52 10.01 14.84
N SER A 21 5.26 9.72 15.92
CA SER A 21 5.81 8.40 16.18
C SER A 21 4.71 7.38 16.46
N ASP A 22 3.75 7.75 17.31
CA ASP A 22 2.57 6.94 17.65
C ASP A 22 1.75 6.58 16.41
N TRP A 23 1.47 7.58 15.56
CA TRP A 23 0.78 7.36 14.29
C TRP A 23 1.53 6.41 13.35
N GLN A 24 2.87 6.44 13.33
CA GLN A 24 3.65 5.50 12.52
C GLN A 24 3.65 4.08 13.11
N PHE A 25 3.58 3.94 14.44
CA PHE A 25 3.43 2.62 15.08
C PHE A 25 2.06 2.01 14.78
N ASP A 26 0.99 2.79 14.90
CA ASP A 26 -0.37 2.36 14.52
C ASP A 26 -0.42 1.87 13.07
N ARG A 27 0.19 2.64 12.15
CA ARG A 27 0.28 2.24 10.74
C ARG A 27 1.08 0.96 10.53
N ASN A 28 2.17 0.77 11.28
CA ASN A 28 2.98 -0.44 11.24
C ASN A 28 2.20 -1.66 11.78
N GLU A 29 1.46 -1.50 12.87
CA GLU A 29 0.66 -2.58 13.47
C GLU A 29 -0.47 -3.02 12.53
N SER A 30 -1.20 -2.07 11.94
CA SER A 30 -2.20 -2.36 10.91
C SER A 30 -1.59 -3.08 9.70
N ARG A 31 -0.41 -2.65 9.24
CA ARG A 31 0.25 -3.33 8.11
C ARG A 31 0.72 -4.73 8.48
N ALA A 32 1.19 -4.92 9.71
CA ALA A 32 1.60 -6.24 10.20
C ALA A 32 0.40 -7.19 10.37
N SER A 33 -0.78 -6.70 10.78
CA SER A 33 -1.98 -7.54 10.83
C SER A 33 -2.43 -7.99 9.45
N ASP A 34 -2.37 -7.11 8.45
CA ASP A 34 -2.72 -7.47 7.06
C ASP A 34 -1.78 -8.55 6.51
N ILE A 35 -0.47 -8.43 6.78
CA ILE A 35 0.53 -9.43 6.35
C ILE A 35 0.30 -10.75 7.07
N ALA A 36 0.06 -10.73 8.39
CA ALA A 36 -0.21 -11.95 9.16
C ALA A 36 -1.46 -12.68 8.65
N LEU A 37 -2.50 -11.94 8.23
CA LEU A 37 -3.70 -12.52 7.62
C LEU A 37 -3.37 -13.22 6.30
N VAL A 38 -2.58 -12.60 5.43
CA VAL A 38 -2.09 -13.22 4.19
C VAL A 38 -1.25 -14.46 4.51
N GLU A 39 -0.28 -14.37 5.42
CA GLU A 39 0.59 -15.51 5.79
C GLU A 39 -0.22 -16.70 6.33
N GLN A 40 -1.29 -16.44 7.07
CA GLN A 40 -2.16 -17.47 7.62
C GLN A 40 -3.01 -18.14 6.54
N ASN A 41 -3.58 -17.34 5.64
CA ASN A 41 -4.66 -17.80 4.77
C ASN A 41 -4.21 -18.13 3.35
N TYR A 42 -3.22 -17.43 2.79
CA TYR A 42 -2.91 -17.46 1.35
C TYR A 42 -2.56 -18.85 0.80
N ASP A 43 -1.88 -19.68 1.62
CA ASP A 43 -1.48 -21.06 1.32
C ASP A 43 -2.23 -22.10 2.16
N ALA A 44 -3.33 -21.70 2.82
CA ALA A 44 -4.18 -22.63 3.57
C ALA A 44 -4.81 -23.68 2.64
N ALA A 45 -5.19 -24.83 3.21
CA ALA A 45 -5.88 -25.86 2.45
C ALA A 45 -7.27 -25.35 2.03
N PRO A 46 -7.65 -25.45 0.74
CA PRO A 46 -8.96 -24.99 0.29
C PRO A 46 -10.12 -25.72 0.97
N VAL A 47 -11.17 -24.97 1.32
CA VAL A 47 -12.42 -25.49 1.90
C VAL A 47 -13.62 -25.14 1.02
N PRO A 48 -14.76 -25.86 1.07
CA PRO A 48 -15.98 -25.45 0.36
C PRO A 48 -16.40 -24.02 0.73
N LEU A 49 -16.93 -23.25 -0.24
CA LEU A 49 -17.39 -21.87 -0.02
C LEU A 49 -18.31 -21.73 1.21
N GLY A 50 -19.26 -22.66 1.35
CA GLY A 50 -20.24 -22.67 2.45
C GLY A 50 -19.66 -22.85 3.86
N GLU A 51 -18.37 -23.22 4.00
CA GLU A 51 -17.71 -23.28 5.32
C GLU A 51 -17.28 -21.90 5.83
N LEU A 52 -16.99 -20.95 4.93
CA LEU A 52 -16.55 -19.59 5.28
C LEU A 52 -17.61 -18.52 4.99
N ILE A 53 -18.51 -18.78 4.03
CA ILE A 53 -19.65 -17.91 3.71
C ILE A 53 -20.93 -18.73 3.87
N ASP A 54 -21.50 -18.62 5.07
CA ASP A 54 -22.70 -19.34 5.49
C ASP A 54 -23.98 -18.77 4.84
N GLU A 55 -25.15 -19.15 5.37
CA GLU A 55 -26.45 -18.72 4.82
C GLU A 55 -26.68 -17.20 4.89
N ASP A 56 -26.05 -16.51 5.84
CA ASP A 56 -26.14 -15.05 5.96
C ASP A 56 -25.32 -14.35 4.88
N GLY A 57 -24.42 -15.08 4.22
CA GLY A 57 -23.67 -14.61 3.07
C GLY A 57 -22.60 -13.58 3.41
N GLU A 58 -22.25 -13.42 4.69
CA GLU A 58 -21.21 -12.49 5.15
C GLU A 58 -19.83 -13.17 5.17
N LEU A 59 -18.79 -12.38 4.89
CA LEU A 59 -17.40 -12.80 5.00
C LEU A 59 -16.83 -12.27 6.32
N ASP A 60 -16.23 -13.15 7.13
CA ASP A 60 -15.43 -12.71 8.27
C ASP A 60 -14.12 -12.07 7.76
N ALA A 61 -13.75 -10.93 8.33
CA ALA A 61 -12.50 -10.25 7.97
C ALA A 61 -11.26 -11.13 8.18
N GLY A 62 -11.31 -12.09 9.10
CA GLY A 62 -10.27 -13.08 9.35
C GLY A 62 -10.13 -14.16 8.28
N ASP A 63 -11.07 -14.26 7.33
CA ASP A 63 -11.07 -15.26 6.26
C ASP A 63 -10.67 -14.67 4.88
N GLU A 64 -10.36 -13.37 4.80
CA GLU A 64 -9.80 -12.80 3.57
C GLU A 64 -8.51 -13.55 3.18
N TRP A 65 -8.31 -13.76 1.89
CA TRP A 65 -7.25 -14.56 1.27
C TRP A 65 -7.38 -16.07 1.39
N HIS A 66 -8.32 -16.59 2.19
CA HIS A 66 -8.46 -18.03 2.36
C HIS A 66 -8.94 -18.68 1.04
N PRO A 67 -8.27 -19.75 0.57
CA PRO A 67 -8.73 -20.50 -0.60
C PRO A 67 -10.05 -21.20 -0.32
N VAL A 68 -10.98 -21.10 -1.26
CA VAL A 68 -12.23 -21.85 -1.25
C VAL A 68 -12.48 -22.54 -2.58
N ILE A 69 -13.21 -23.66 -2.52
CA ILE A 69 -13.62 -24.44 -3.68
C ILE A 69 -15.09 -24.16 -3.99
N LEU A 70 -15.36 -23.89 -5.26
CA LEU A 70 -16.67 -23.71 -5.87
C LEU A 70 -16.91 -24.86 -6.86
N HIS A 71 -18.14 -25.37 -6.92
CA HIS A 71 -18.52 -26.42 -7.86
C HIS A 71 -19.83 -26.05 -8.55
N GLY A 72 -19.80 -25.86 -9.86
CA GLY A 72 -20.96 -25.27 -10.54
C GLY A 72 -20.64 -24.81 -11.94
N GLU A 73 -21.28 -23.73 -12.39
CA GLU A 73 -21.16 -23.28 -13.78
C GLU A 73 -20.91 -21.77 -13.85
N TYR A 74 -20.04 -21.36 -14.77
CA TYR A 74 -19.86 -19.95 -15.11
C TYR A 74 -21.07 -19.41 -15.87
N LEU A 75 -21.55 -18.23 -15.48
CA LEU A 75 -22.54 -17.45 -16.21
C LEU A 75 -21.82 -16.55 -17.21
N ALA A 76 -21.27 -17.15 -18.26
CA ALA A 76 -20.37 -16.48 -19.20
C ALA A 76 -21.00 -15.27 -19.93
N GLU A 77 -22.32 -15.26 -20.11
CA GLU A 77 -23.04 -14.13 -20.74
C GLU A 77 -23.10 -12.90 -19.83
N GLU A 78 -22.93 -13.08 -18.52
CA GLU A 78 -22.96 -12.03 -17.49
C GLU A 78 -21.55 -11.51 -17.13
N GLN A 79 -20.57 -11.79 -17.98
CA GLN A 79 -19.19 -11.36 -17.78
C GLN A 79 -19.08 -9.83 -17.82
N VAL A 80 -18.34 -9.26 -16.85
CA VAL A 80 -18.02 -7.83 -16.81
C VAL A 80 -16.53 -7.60 -16.69
N LEU A 81 -16.05 -6.49 -17.27
CA LEU A 81 -14.64 -6.12 -17.24
C LEU A 81 -14.38 -5.00 -16.24
N VAL A 82 -13.41 -5.18 -15.34
CA VAL A 82 -12.94 -4.10 -14.46
C VAL A 82 -11.81 -3.38 -15.17
N ARG A 83 -11.99 -2.09 -15.44
CA ARG A 83 -11.03 -1.31 -16.24
C ARG A 83 -9.95 -0.62 -15.41
N ASN A 84 -8.86 -0.27 -16.07
CA ASN A 84 -7.73 0.50 -15.50
C ASN A 84 -7.04 -0.23 -14.33
N ARG A 85 -6.87 -1.55 -14.44
CA ARG A 85 -6.20 -2.36 -13.44
C ARG A 85 -4.69 -2.39 -13.70
N PRO A 86 -3.84 -2.11 -12.71
CA PRO A 86 -2.40 -2.03 -12.92
C PRO A 86 -1.79 -3.45 -12.94
N HIS A 87 -1.75 -4.07 -14.12
CA HIS A 87 -1.16 -5.41 -14.30
C HIS A 87 -0.15 -5.42 -15.45
N GLY A 88 0.91 -6.22 -15.33
CA GLY A 88 1.90 -6.40 -16.40
C GLY A 88 2.57 -5.10 -16.89
N GLY A 89 2.61 -4.06 -16.06
CA GLY A 89 3.15 -2.74 -16.43
C GLY A 89 2.23 -1.89 -17.32
N THR A 90 0.96 -2.28 -17.48
CA THR A 90 -0.03 -1.57 -18.31
C THR A 90 -1.34 -1.37 -17.55
N SER A 91 -2.25 -0.59 -18.15
CA SER A 91 -3.62 -0.40 -17.69
C SER A 91 -4.51 -1.50 -18.27
N ALA A 92 -4.51 -2.66 -17.61
CA ALA A 92 -5.22 -3.87 -18.00
C ALA A 92 -6.72 -3.85 -17.63
N PHE A 93 -7.41 -4.92 -18.04
CA PHE A 93 -8.76 -5.25 -17.61
C PHE A 93 -8.75 -6.54 -16.80
N GLU A 94 -9.38 -6.55 -15.62
CA GLU A 94 -9.70 -7.80 -14.91
C GLU A 94 -11.03 -8.35 -15.43
N VAL A 95 -11.16 -9.68 -15.47
CA VAL A 95 -12.29 -10.39 -16.06
C VAL A 95 -13.11 -11.03 -14.96
N LEU A 96 -14.24 -10.41 -14.62
CA LEU A 96 -15.18 -10.96 -13.65
C LEU A 96 -16.22 -11.80 -14.37
N VAL A 97 -16.35 -13.05 -13.95
CA VAL A 97 -17.38 -13.97 -14.45
C VAL A 97 -18.19 -14.45 -13.25
N PRO A 98 -19.49 -14.14 -13.18
CA PRO A 98 -20.34 -14.70 -12.15
C PRO A 98 -20.38 -16.23 -12.25
N PHE A 99 -20.33 -16.91 -11.11
CA PHE A 99 -20.31 -18.36 -11.00
C PHE A 99 -21.49 -18.81 -10.16
N ARG A 100 -22.34 -19.69 -10.71
CA ARG A 100 -23.43 -20.29 -9.95
C ARG A 100 -22.92 -21.55 -9.26
N ASP A 101 -22.79 -21.50 -7.94
CA ASP A 101 -22.31 -22.62 -7.12
C ASP A 101 -23.40 -23.70 -6.96
N ALA A 102 -23.01 -24.87 -6.44
CA ALA A 102 -23.87 -26.04 -6.28
C ALA A 102 -25.10 -25.79 -5.40
N ASP A 103 -25.01 -24.82 -4.48
CA ASP A 103 -26.11 -24.39 -3.62
C ASP A 103 -27.08 -23.40 -4.32
N GLY A 104 -26.78 -23.01 -5.56
CA GLY A 104 -27.57 -22.11 -6.39
C GLY A 104 -27.28 -20.62 -6.19
N ARG A 105 -26.44 -20.25 -5.21
CA ARG A 105 -25.98 -18.86 -5.04
C ARG A 105 -25.01 -18.49 -6.16
N ILE A 106 -24.93 -17.20 -6.44
CA ILE A 106 -24.01 -16.63 -7.41
C ILE A 106 -22.86 -15.98 -6.67
N PHE A 107 -21.64 -16.40 -7.01
CA PHE A 107 -20.40 -15.86 -6.48
C PHE A 107 -19.60 -15.23 -7.61
N ILE A 108 -19.03 -14.04 -7.40
CA ILE A 108 -18.25 -13.36 -8.43
C ILE A 108 -16.83 -13.90 -8.44
N VAL A 109 -16.38 -14.44 -9.57
CA VAL A 109 -15.01 -14.94 -9.76
C VAL A 109 -14.24 -13.98 -10.67
N ASP A 110 -13.15 -13.44 -10.15
CA ASP A 110 -12.13 -12.72 -10.91
C ASP A 110 -11.14 -13.73 -11.50
N ARG A 111 -11.28 -14.00 -12.80
CA ARG A 111 -10.52 -15.03 -13.52
C ARG A 111 -9.12 -14.58 -13.95
N GLY A 112 -8.71 -13.36 -13.59
CA GLY A 112 -7.43 -12.79 -14.00
C GLY A 112 -7.60 -11.62 -14.94
N TRP A 113 -6.53 -11.24 -15.61
CA TRP A 113 -6.49 -10.01 -16.39
C TRP A 113 -6.09 -10.22 -17.85
N VAL A 114 -6.47 -9.26 -18.68
CA VAL A 114 -6.08 -9.13 -20.09
C VAL A 114 -5.48 -7.74 -20.35
N PRO A 115 -4.44 -7.64 -21.22
CA PRO A 115 -3.89 -6.34 -21.59
C PRO A 115 -4.93 -5.50 -22.35
N PRO A 116 -4.77 -4.16 -22.38
CA PRO A 116 -5.63 -3.31 -23.19
C PRO A 116 -5.37 -3.56 -24.67
N GLY A 117 -6.44 -3.47 -25.47
CA GLY A 117 -6.35 -3.50 -26.93
C GLY A 117 -6.08 -2.12 -27.52
N GLU A 118 -6.27 -1.98 -28.83
CA GLU A 118 -6.11 -0.68 -29.52
C GLU A 118 -7.21 0.34 -29.18
N GLY A 119 -8.29 -0.09 -28.51
CA GLY A 119 -9.47 0.72 -28.19
C GLY A 119 -9.85 0.76 -26.70
N ALA A 120 -11.14 1.01 -26.44
CA ALA A 120 -11.70 1.05 -25.08
C ALA A 120 -11.98 -0.35 -24.48
N LEU A 121 -11.61 -1.41 -25.19
CA LEU A 121 -11.81 -2.81 -24.85
C LEU A 121 -10.50 -3.58 -25.13
N PRO A 122 -10.28 -4.73 -24.46
CA PRO A 122 -9.24 -5.67 -24.85
C PRO A 122 -9.53 -6.25 -26.25
N ASP A 123 -8.47 -6.63 -26.98
CA ASP A 123 -8.61 -7.22 -28.33
C ASP A 123 -9.32 -8.58 -28.30
N ALA A 124 -9.11 -9.35 -27.23
CA ALA A 124 -9.78 -10.61 -26.97
C ALA A 124 -9.87 -10.86 -25.47
N VAL A 125 -10.98 -11.50 -25.04
CA VAL A 125 -11.13 -12.03 -23.68
C VAL A 125 -11.30 -13.55 -23.79
N PRO A 126 -10.38 -14.35 -23.24
CA PRO A 126 -10.53 -15.80 -23.18
C PRO A 126 -11.85 -16.23 -22.55
N ALA A 127 -12.59 -17.11 -23.22
CA ALA A 127 -13.85 -17.65 -22.71
C ALA A 127 -13.62 -18.47 -21.43
N SER A 128 -14.62 -18.51 -20.55
CA SER A 128 -14.64 -19.45 -19.43
C SER A 128 -14.94 -20.87 -19.91
N PRO A 129 -14.46 -21.90 -19.20
CA PRO A 129 -14.86 -23.28 -19.48
C PRO A 129 -16.39 -23.43 -19.43
N SER A 130 -16.93 -24.29 -20.29
CA SER A 130 -18.37 -24.56 -20.38
C SER A 130 -18.78 -25.78 -19.55
N GLY A 131 -20.03 -25.80 -19.08
CA GLY A 131 -20.57 -26.88 -18.26
C GLY A 131 -20.12 -26.80 -16.81
N THR A 132 -20.13 -27.95 -16.12
CA THR A 132 -19.75 -28.02 -14.70
C THR A 132 -18.24 -27.92 -14.53
N VAL A 133 -17.81 -26.97 -13.70
CA VAL A 133 -16.42 -26.61 -13.40
C VAL A 133 -16.22 -26.66 -11.89
N GLU A 134 -15.04 -27.12 -11.48
CA GLU A 134 -14.52 -26.94 -10.12
C GLU A 134 -13.52 -25.78 -10.15
N VAL A 135 -13.73 -24.77 -9.31
CA VAL A 135 -12.89 -23.56 -9.27
C VAL A 135 -12.38 -23.36 -7.86
N THR A 136 -11.06 -23.25 -7.72
CA THR A 136 -10.43 -22.79 -6.47
C THR A 136 -10.14 -21.30 -6.59
N VAL A 137 -10.59 -20.51 -5.63
CA VAL A 137 -10.41 -19.06 -5.57
C VAL A 137 -9.93 -18.63 -4.20
N ARG A 138 -9.22 -17.51 -4.09
CA ARG A 138 -8.94 -16.85 -2.82
C ARG A 138 -9.98 -15.78 -2.55
N LEU A 139 -10.56 -15.80 -1.35
CA LEU A 139 -11.56 -14.83 -0.94
C LEU A 139 -10.98 -13.42 -0.84
N ARG A 140 -11.74 -12.43 -1.30
CA ARG A 140 -11.39 -11.02 -1.28
C ARG A 140 -12.62 -10.19 -0.98
N THR A 141 -12.47 -9.12 -0.19
CA THR A 141 -13.57 -8.17 0.04
C THR A 141 -13.83 -7.30 -1.18
N GLY A 142 -15.08 -6.98 -1.46
CA GLY A 142 -15.45 -6.02 -2.51
C GLY A 142 -14.79 -4.64 -2.32
N GLU A 143 -14.60 -3.94 -3.44
CA GLU A 143 -14.01 -2.60 -3.46
C GLU A 143 -15.10 -1.52 -3.33
N GLN A 144 -14.71 -0.36 -2.81
CA GLN A 144 -15.59 0.81 -2.72
C GLN A 144 -15.65 1.58 -4.03
N LEU A 145 -16.81 2.18 -4.33
CA LEU A 145 -16.93 3.06 -5.50
C LEU A 145 -15.92 4.22 -5.45
N PRO A 146 -15.33 4.58 -6.59
CA PRO A 146 -14.35 5.66 -6.63
C PRO A 146 -15.00 7.00 -6.28
N SER A 147 -14.37 7.74 -5.35
CA SER A 147 -14.84 9.08 -4.92
C SER A 147 -14.96 10.10 -6.06
N SER A 148 -14.28 9.86 -7.18
CA SER A 148 -14.37 10.65 -8.41
C SER A 148 -15.74 10.59 -9.12
N GLY A 149 -16.62 9.65 -8.75
CA GLY A 149 -17.91 9.44 -9.44
C GLY A 149 -17.76 8.92 -10.88
N ARG A 150 -16.59 8.38 -11.22
CA ARG A 150 -16.29 7.86 -12.56
C ARG A 150 -17.18 6.67 -12.86
N SER A 151 -17.97 6.78 -13.92
CA SER A 151 -18.72 5.67 -14.50
C SER A 151 -17.87 4.85 -15.47
N ALA A 152 -18.38 3.69 -15.84
CA ALA A 152 -17.81 2.83 -16.87
C ALA A 152 -18.84 2.63 -18.01
N PRO A 153 -18.38 2.33 -19.24
CA PRO A 153 -19.26 1.92 -20.32
C PRO A 153 -20.02 0.63 -19.98
N GLU A 154 -21.05 0.32 -20.77
CA GLU A 154 -21.78 -0.96 -20.68
C GLU A 154 -20.83 -2.16 -20.78
N GLY A 155 -21.04 -3.18 -19.95
CA GLY A 155 -20.16 -4.35 -19.82
C GLY A 155 -18.85 -4.10 -19.08
N GLN A 156 -18.65 -2.90 -18.51
CA GLN A 156 -17.47 -2.56 -17.72
C GLN A 156 -17.85 -1.96 -16.37
N VAL A 157 -16.98 -2.14 -15.39
CA VAL A 157 -17.08 -1.51 -14.07
C VAL A 157 -15.77 -0.77 -13.72
N PRO A 158 -15.83 0.35 -12.98
CA PRO A 158 -14.63 1.10 -12.62
C PRO A 158 -13.82 0.45 -11.48
N THR A 159 -14.43 -0.48 -10.74
CA THR A 159 -13.91 -1.14 -9.53
C THR A 159 -14.75 -2.39 -9.26
N ILE A 160 -14.26 -3.32 -8.44
CA ILE A 160 -14.99 -4.54 -8.05
C ILE A 160 -16.01 -4.21 -6.95
N HIS A 161 -16.96 -3.32 -7.24
CA HIS A 161 -18.04 -2.98 -6.32
C HIS A 161 -19.19 -4.00 -6.48
N LEU A 162 -19.20 -5.01 -5.61
CA LEU A 162 -20.06 -6.19 -5.73
C LEU A 162 -21.56 -5.87 -5.78
N PRO A 163 -22.11 -4.91 -4.99
CA PRO A 163 -23.53 -4.57 -5.12
C PRO A 163 -23.90 -4.08 -6.53
N THR A 164 -23.02 -3.32 -7.19
CA THR A 164 -23.28 -2.84 -8.56
C THR A 164 -23.22 -3.96 -9.58
N VAL A 165 -22.30 -4.92 -9.42
CA VAL A 165 -22.26 -6.10 -10.30
C VAL A 165 -23.48 -6.99 -10.07
N ALA A 166 -23.95 -7.10 -8.83
CA ALA A 166 -25.10 -7.91 -8.47
C ALA A 166 -26.44 -7.37 -9.00
N ASP A 167 -26.58 -6.04 -9.17
CA ASP A 167 -27.81 -5.40 -9.64
C ASP A 167 -28.26 -5.90 -11.03
N ASP A 168 -27.31 -6.35 -11.86
CA ASP A 168 -27.57 -6.84 -13.22
C ASP A 168 -27.76 -8.38 -13.27
N LEU A 169 -27.69 -9.08 -12.14
CA LEU A 169 -27.74 -10.55 -12.07
C LEU A 169 -29.06 -11.08 -11.50
N ASP A 170 -29.63 -12.07 -12.18
CA ASP A 170 -30.81 -12.78 -11.68
C ASP A 170 -30.42 -13.90 -10.71
N GLY A 171 -30.61 -13.67 -9.39
CA GLY A 171 -30.44 -14.71 -8.38
C GLY A 171 -30.06 -14.19 -6.99
N VAL A 172 -29.62 -15.10 -6.13
CA VAL A 172 -29.04 -14.76 -4.82
C VAL A 172 -27.54 -14.58 -5.01
N VAL A 173 -27.08 -13.33 -5.04
CA VAL A 173 -25.66 -12.99 -5.23
C VAL A 173 -24.99 -12.73 -3.88
N ILE A 174 -23.83 -13.33 -3.65
CA ILE A 174 -22.98 -13.02 -2.49
C ILE A 174 -22.26 -11.71 -2.78
N VAL A 175 -22.51 -10.70 -1.95
CA VAL A 175 -21.95 -9.34 -2.12
C VAL A 175 -20.94 -8.94 -1.04
N SER A 176 -20.67 -9.83 -0.09
CA SER A 176 -19.65 -9.63 0.95
C SER A 176 -18.23 -9.89 0.44
N ALA A 177 -18.09 -10.76 -0.57
CA ALA A 177 -16.81 -11.21 -1.09
C ALA A 177 -16.88 -11.60 -2.57
N TYR A 178 -15.71 -11.61 -3.21
CA TYR A 178 -15.46 -12.22 -4.51
C TYR A 178 -14.24 -13.13 -4.42
N GLY A 179 -14.02 -13.95 -5.45
CA GLY A 179 -12.90 -14.88 -5.50
C GLY A 179 -11.89 -14.53 -6.58
N GLN A 180 -10.62 -14.38 -6.22
CA GLN A 180 -9.53 -14.34 -7.19
C GLN A 180 -9.11 -15.75 -7.56
N ILE A 181 -9.10 -16.07 -8.84
CA ILE A 181 -8.82 -17.43 -9.31
C ILE A 181 -7.43 -17.92 -8.88
N VAL A 182 -7.38 -19.18 -8.45
CA VAL A 182 -6.15 -19.95 -8.24
C VAL A 182 -6.03 -21.02 -9.30
N GLU A 183 -7.10 -21.79 -9.47
CA GLU A 183 -7.18 -22.90 -10.40
C GLU A 183 -8.63 -23.13 -10.84
N GLU A 184 -8.84 -23.60 -12.08
CA GLU A 184 -10.13 -24.06 -12.57
C GLU A 184 -9.98 -25.36 -13.36
N THR A 185 -10.93 -26.28 -13.17
CA THR A 185 -10.97 -27.59 -13.81
C THR A 185 -12.35 -27.83 -14.43
N PRO A 186 -12.46 -28.06 -15.75
CA PRO A 186 -11.36 -28.13 -16.72
C PRO A 186 -10.68 -26.78 -16.96
N ALA A 187 -9.38 -26.82 -17.29
CA ALA A 187 -8.62 -25.63 -17.63
C ALA A 187 -9.17 -24.96 -18.91
N PRO A 188 -9.09 -23.62 -19.03
CA PRO A 188 -9.54 -22.91 -20.22
C PRO A 188 -8.60 -23.16 -21.40
N ASP A 189 -9.12 -23.03 -22.61
CA ASP A 189 -8.31 -23.16 -23.85
C ASP A 189 -7.20 -22.11 -23.94
N THR A 190 -7.40 -20.94 -23.32
CA THR A 190 -6.42 -19.85 -23.27
C THR A 190 -6.39 -19.28 -21.87
N ALA A 191 -5.20 -19.24 -21.27
CA ALA A 191 -5.00 -18.72 -19.93
C ALA A 191 -5.06 -17.18 -19.91
N LEU A 192 -5.66 -16.65 -18.85
CA LEU A 192 -5.62 -15.23 -18.50
C LEU A 192 -4.32 -14.90 -17.76
N GLY A 193 -3.99 -13.61 -17.62
CA GLY A 193 -2.91 -13.18 -16.75
C GLY A 193 -3.22 -13.47 -15.28
N SER A 194 -2.26 -14.03 -14.55
CA SER A 194 -2.40 -14.34 -13.12
C SER A 194 -2.16 -13.10 -12.25
N PHE A 195 -2.64 -13.16 -11.01
CA PHE A 195 -2.35 -12.17 -9.98
C PHE A 195 -0.97 -12.41 -9.37
N ASP A 196 -0.28 -11.31 -9.05
CA ASP A 196 0.91 -11.37 -8.21
C ASP A 196 0.50 -11.65 -6.76
N SER A 197 1.33 -12.41 -6.04
CA SER A 197 1.13 -12.59 -4.61
C SER A 197 1.21 -11.24 -3.88
N PRO A 198 0.46 -11.06 -2.78
CA PRO A 198 0.58 -9.88 -1.94
C PRO A 198 2.02 -9.66 -1.47
N THR A 199 2.35 -8.40 -1.19
CA THR A 199 3.70 -8.03 -0.71
C THR A 199 3.83 -8.29 0.79
N ASP A 200 4.82 -9.09 1.16
CA ASP A 200 5.19 -9.40 2.56
C ASP A 200 6.04 -8.29 3.23
N ASP A 201 6.34 -7.19 2.52
CA ASP A 201 7.08 -6.06 3.06
C ASP A 201 6.18 -5.20 3.96
N PRO A 202 6.48 -5.09 5.28
CA PRO A 202 5.76 -4.19 6.19
C PRO A 202 6.04 -2.70 5.90
N GLY A 203 7.03 -2.40 5.06
CA GLY A 203 7.44 -1.05 4.71
C GLY A 203 8.22 -0.34 5.82
N PRO A 204 8.59 0.93 5.61
CA PRO A 204 9.52 1.64 6.48
C PRO A 204 8.88 2.25 7.75
N HIS A 205 7.62 1.96 8.05
CA HIS A 205 6.84 2.62 9.12
C HIS A 205 7.54 2.59 10.49
N LEU A 206 8.09 1.43 10.89
CA LEU A 206 8.87 1.31 12.12
C LEU A 206 10.10 2.23 12.15
N SER A 207 10.85 2.32 11.05
CA SER A 207 12.05 3.15 10.99
C SER A 207 11.71 4.64 11.07
N TYR A 208 10.59 5.06 10.47
CA TYR A 208 10.07 6.41 10.62
C TYR A 208 9.59 6.71 12.03
N ALA A 209 8.93 5.77 12.70
CA ALA A 209 8.52 5.94 14.10
C ALA A 209 9.73 6.21 15.00
N ILE A 210 10.82 5.46 14.82
CA ILE A 210 12.09 5.64 15.54
C ILE A 210 12.74 6.99 15.17
N GLN A 211 12.71 7.38 13.89
CA GLN A 211 13.24 8.66 13.44
C GLN A 211 12.56 9.83 14.16
N TRP A 212 11.23 9.79 14.32
CA TRP A 212 10.50 10.83 15.06
C TRP A 212 10.90 10.91 16.54
N ILE A 213 11.12 9.75 17.18
CA ILE A 213 11.65 9.72 18.56
C ILE A 213 13.04 10.36 18.62
N LEU A 214 13.92 10.03 17.69
CA LEU A 214 15.27 10.60 17.63
C LEU A 214 15.24 12.12 17.42
N PHE A 215 14.34 12.65 16.60
CA PHE A 215 14.15 14.09 16.45
C PHE A 215 13.67 14.75 17.73
N GLY A 216 12.71 14.15 18.43
CA GLY A 216 12.27 14.62 19.75
C GLY A 216 13.44 14.70 20.75
N VAL A 217 14.24 13.62 20.85
CA VAL A 217 15.42 13.56 21.73
C VAL A 217 16.48 14.60 21.35
N MET A 218 16.78 14.73 20.05
CA MET A 218 17.75 15.71 19.56
C MET A 218 17.30 17.15 19.83
N GLY A 219 16.00 17.44 19.76
CA GLY A 219 15.43 18.73 20.14
C GLY A 219 15.72 19.11 21.59
N PHE A 220 15.59 18.16 22.53
CA PHE A 220 15.94 18.38 23.94
C PHE A 220 17.45 18.57 24.14
N ILE A 221 18.29 17.77 23.47
CA ILE A 221 19.75 17.91 23.52
C ILE A 221 20.17 19.30 23.02
N PHE A 222 19.56 19.76 21.92
CA PHE A 222 19.84 21.08 21.34
C PHE A 222 19.49 22.23 22.30
N ILE A 223 18.32 22.17 22.95
CA ILE A 223 17.91 23.18 23.95
C ILE A 223 18.85 23.17 25.15
N PHE A 224 19.19 21.98 25.67
CA PHE A 224 20.11 21.84 26.78
C PHE A 224 21.49 22.44 26.44
N TYR A 225 22.00 22.15 25.25
CA TYR A 225 23.25 22.72 24.74
C TYR A 225 23.18 24.24 24.62
N MET A 226 22.10 24.79 24.08
CA MET A 226 21.86 26.24 23.99
C MET A 226 21.85 26.91 25.37
N ILE A 227 21.12 26.34 26.34
CA ILE A 227 21.09 26.86 27.73
C ILE A 227 22.50 26.84 28.33
N ARG A 228 23.22 25.72 28.21
CA ARG A 228 24.56 25.57 28.79
C ARG A 228 25.54 26.57 28.19
N THR A 229 25.55 26.70 26.86
CA THR A 229 26.48 27.60 26.16
C THR A 229 26.22 29.05 26.50
N GLU A 230 24.97 29.47 26.68
CA GLU A 230 24.65 30.86 27.02
C GLU A 230 24.89 31.16 28.51
N VAL A 231 24.61 30.22 29.42
CA VAL A 231 25.02 30.33 30.83
C VAL A 231 26.54 30.43 30.96
N GLN A 232 27.28 29.63 30.18
CA GLN A 232 28.74 29.66 30.18
C GLN A 232 29.27 31.00 29.65
N LYS A 233 28.71 31.53 28.56
CA LYS A 233 29.05 32.87 28.05
C LYS A 233 28.80 33.98 29.08
N HIS A 234 27.62 33.99 29.71
CA HIS A 234 27.30 34.97 30.75
C HIS A 234 28.23 34.87 31.96
N ARG A 235 28.65 33.66 32.32
CA ARG A 235 29.62 33.45 33.40
C ARG A 235 31.03 33.92 33.01
N GLU A 236 31.47 33.68 31.78
CA GLU A 236 32.76 34.18 31.27
C GLU A 236 32.79 35.71 31.20
N GLU A 237 31.70 36.34 30.78
CA GLU A 237 31.50 37.80 30.80
C GLU A 237 31.49 38.37 32.23
N ALA A 238 30.82 37.70 33.18
CA ALA A 238 30.76 38.11 34.57
C ALA A 238 32.08 37.91 35.33
N GLU A 239 32.86 36.88 34.99
CA GLU A 239 34.20 36.62 35.54
C GLU A 239 35.29 37.50 34.90
N GLY A 240 34.94 38.38 33.94
CA GLY A 240 35.88 39.29 33.28
C GLY A 240 36.96 38.58 32.46
N ARG A 241 36.74 37.30 32.11
CA ARG A 241 37.69 36.53 31.30
C ARG A 241 37.63 37.06 29.87
N PRO A 242 38.77 37.40 29.26
CA PRO A 242 38.77 37.85 27.87
C PRO A 242 38.21 36.73 27.01
N ALA A 243 37.24 37.08 26.15
CA ALA A 243 36.66 36.14 25.19
C ALA A 243 37.80 35.40 24.48
N PRO A 244 37.75 34.06 24.35
CA PRO A 244 38.80 33.32 23.68
C PRO A 244 39.01 33.96 22.32
N ALA A 245 40.25 34.41 22.04
CA ALA A 245 40.60 34.99 20.77
C ALA A 245 40.07 34.05 19.69
N LYS A 246 39.16 34.56 18.83
CA LYS A 246 38.72 33.82 17.65
C LYS A 246 40.00 33.30 17.02
N ARG A 247 40.25 31.99 17.09
CA ARG A 247 41.30 31.38 16.30
C ARG A 247 40.94 31.79 14.89
N SER A 248 41.74 32.72 14.33
CA SER A 248 41.69 33.05 12.93
C SER A 248 41.63 31.70 12.24
N ARG A 249 40.55 31.49 11.49
CA ARG A 249 40.39 30.26 10.75
C ARG A 249 41.67 30.13 9.95
N ARG A 250 42.39 29.04 10.19
CA ARG A 250 43.37 28.47 9.26
C ARG A 250 42.57 28.06 8.02
N ARG A 251 42.09 29.06 7.29
CA ARG A 251 41.27 29.00 6.07
C ARG A 251 41.68 30.25 5.30
N ASP A 252 42.92 30.24 4.86
CA ASP A 252 43.46 31.14 3.82
C ASP A 252 44.69 30.49 3.17
N ARG A 253 45.54 29.77 3.93
CA ARG A 253 46.76 29.16 3.33
C ARG A 253 46.53 28.06 2.28
N ASP A 254 45.42 27.33 2.34
CA ASP A 254 45.15 26.28 1.34
C ASP A 254 44.42 26.84 0.11
N ALA A 255 43.69 27.96 0.25
CA ALA A 255 43.02 28.63 -0.87
C ALA A 255 44.01 29.48 -1.68
N ASP A 256 44.91 30.20 -1.00
CA ASP A 256 45.98 30.97 -1.65
C ASP A 256 46.95 30.04 -2.41
N ALA A 257 47.18 28.82 -1.93
CA ALA A 257 48.06 27.84 -2.58
C ALA A 257 47.39 27.13 -3.79
N GLU A 258 46.06 27.02 -3.82
CA GLU A 258 45.34 26.53 -5.00
C GLU A 258 45.27 27.61 -6.09
N ASP A 259 45.05 28.88 -5.73
CA ASP A 259 45.05 30.00 -6.69
C ASP A 259 46.45 30.21 -7.32
N GLU A 260 47.54 30.08 -6.54
CA GLU A 260 48.91 30.21 -7.04
C GLU A 260 49.32 29.06 -8.00
N LEU A 261 48.77 27.86 -7.82
CA LEU A 261 48.96 26.72 -8.74
C LEU A 261 48.12 26.83 -10.02
N LEU A 262 46.96 27.48 -9.97
CA LEU A 262 46.11 27.70 -11.14
C LEU A 262 46.68 28.80 -12.06
N ASP A 263 47.23 29.87 -11.48
CA ASP A 263 47.91 30.94 -12.23
C ASP A 263 49.20 30.45 -12.94
N GLU A 264 49.90 29.46 -12.38
CA GLU A 264 51.11 28.87 -12.98
C GLU A 264 50.79 27.92 -14.17
N VAL A 265 49.55 27.42 -14.26
CA VAL A 265 49.07 26.53 -15.34
C VAL A 265 48.45 27.32 -16.50
N GLU A 266 47.98 28.56 -16.27
CA GLU A 266 47.27 29.35 -17.28
C GLU A 266 48.18 30.30 -18.11
N THR A 267 49.50 30.30 -17.90
CA THR A 267 50.43 30.98 -18.82
C THR A 267 50.78 30.09 -20.03
N PRO A 268 50.31 30.40 -21.26
CA PRO A 268 50.80 29.70 -22.45
C PRO A 268 52.16 30.27 -22.86
N VAL A 269 53.08 29.37 -23.22
CA VAL A 269 54.36 29.69 -23.88
C VAL A 269 54.14 30.31 -25.25
#